data_AF-A0A351MJQ8-F1
#
_entry.id   AF-A0A351MJQ8-F1
#
_cell.length_a   1.000
_cell.length_b   1.000
_cell.length_c   1.000
_cell.angle_alpha   90.00
_cell.angle_beta   90.00
_cell.angle_gamma   90.00
#
_symmetry.space_group_name_H-M   'P 1'
#
loop_
_entity.id
_entity.type
_entity.pdbx_description
1 polymer ?
#
loop_
_entity_poly.entity_id
_entity_poly.type
_entity_poly.pdbx_seq_one_letter_code
_entity_poly.pdbx_strand_id
1 'polypeptide(L)' 'MSLFAPDPTAAPLADRLRPRTLDEFVGQDALVGPGTALRREIEGDQLRSCIFW' A
#
# COMPACT_ATOMS: atom_id res chain seq x y z
N MET A 1 0.36 -26.21 4.15
CA MET A 1 1.22 -25.40 5.03
C MET A 1 2.30 -24.78 4.16
N SER A 2 2.26 -23.48 3.88
CA SER A 2 3.24 -22.83 2.99
C SER A 2 4.57 -22.65 3.71
N LEU A 3 5.67 -23.16 3.15
CA LEU A 3 7.02 -23.07 3.70
C LEU A 3 7.59 -21.65 3.75
N PHE A 4 6.94 -20.70 3.07
CA PHE A 4 7.41 -19.31 2.93
C PHE A 4 6.49 -18.26 3.53
N ALA A 5 5.39 -18.68 4.18
CA ALA A 5 4.54 -17.73 4.89
C ALA A 5 5.13 -17.51 6.31
N PRO A 6 5.65 -16.32 6.63
CA PRO A 6 6.06 -16.02 7.99
C PRO A 6 4.85 -16.13 8.91
N ASP A 7 5.04 -16.70 10.09
CA ASP A 7 4.01 -16.66 11.13
C ASP A 7 3.72 -15.18 11.44
N PRO A 8 2.47 -14.71 11.32
CA PRO A 8 2.13 -13.30 11.54
C PRO A 8 2.46 -12.84 12.96
N THR A 9 2.56 -13.75 13.93
CA THR A 9 3.03 -13.42 15.29
C THR A 9 4.56 -13.25 15.37
N ALA A 10 5.30 -13.85 14.44
CA ALA A 10 6.75 -13.74 14.32
C ALA A 10 7.22 -12.57 13.42
N ALA A 11 6.30 -11.90 12.70
CA ALA A 11 6.64 -10.78 11.82
C ALA A 11 6.99 -9.49 12.60
N PRO A 12 7.96 -8.68 12.13
CA PRO A 12 8.28 -7.38 12.73
C PRO A 12 7.05 -6.46 12.82
N LEU A 13 7.05 -5.54 13.80
CA LEU A 13 5.92 -4.60 13.98
C LEU A 13 5.60 -3.81 12.71
N ALA A 14 6.62 -3.30 12.02
CA ALA A 14 6.45 -2.51 10.80
C ALA A 14 5.71 -3.30 9.69
N ASP A 15 6.01 -4.59 9.56
CA ASP A 15 5.34 -5.43 8.57
C ASP A 15 3.89 -5.71 8.95
N ARG A 16 3.61 -5.89 10.24
CA ARG A 16 2.25 -6.04 10.77
C ARG A 16 1.40 -4.77 10.64
N LEU A 17 2.03 -3.60 10.69
CA LEU A 17 1.38 -2.29 10.54
C LEU A 17 1.27 -1.83 9.08
N ARG A 18 1.76 -2.62 8.11
CA ARG A 18 1.69 -2.24 6.70
C ARG A 18 0.22 -2.02 6.30
N PRO A 19 -0.13 -0.85 5.75
CA PRO A 19 -1.48 -0.57 5.28
C PRO A 19 -1.94 -1.60 4.24
N ARG A 20 -3.18 -2.03 4.35
CA ARG A 20 -3.81 -2.95 3.38
C ARG A 20 -4.60 -2.21 2.32
N THR A 21 -5.00 -0.98 2.61
CA THR A 21 -5.74 -0.10 1.72
C THR A 21 -5.10 1.28 1.70
N LEU A 22 -5.38 2.06 0.66
CA LEU A 22 -4.90 3.44 0.57
C LEU A 22 -5.55 4.35 1.62
N ASP A 23 -6.70 3.96 2.18
CA ASP A 23 -7.38 4.70 3.25
C ASP A 23 -6.71 4.53 4.62
N GLU A 24 -5.93 3.46 4.79
CA GLU A 24 -5.08 3.22 5.97
C GLU A 24 -3.70 3.90 5.85
N PHE A 25 -3.36 4.43 4.66
CA PHE A 25 -2.06 5.04 4.42
C PHE A 25 -1.99 6.42 5.05
N VAL A 26 -1.03 6.61 5.96
CA VAL A 26 -0.89 7.87 6.71
C VAL A 26 0.08 8.80 6.00
N GLY A 27 -0.41 9.98 5.63
CA GLY A 27 0.35 11.03 4.94
C GLY A 27 0.24 10.94 3.42
N GLN A 28 0.80 11.93 2.72
CA GLN A 28 0.73 12.04 1.25
C GLN A 28 -0.69 12.16 0.68
N ASP A 29 -1.63 12.79 1.40
CA ASP A 29 -3.02 12.98 0.94
C ASP A 29 -3.11 13.71 -0.42
N ALA A 30 -2.19 14.63 -0.70
CA ALA A 30 -2.13 15.32 -1.98
C ALA A 30 -1.76 14.39 -3.16
N LEU A 31 -1.14 13.25 -2.88
CA LEU A 31 -0.71 12.27 -3.87
C LEU A 31 -1.67 11.06 -3.94
N VAL A 32 -2.03 10.47 -2.80
CA VAL A 32 -2.82 9.22 -2.71
C VAL A 32 -4.21 9.40 -2.10
N GLY A 33 -4.61 10.65 -1.80
CA GLY A 33 -5.93 10.94 -1.28
C GLY A 33 -7.05 10.71 -2.31
N PRO A 34 -8.32 10.72 -1.87
CA PRO A 34 -9.46 10.51 -2.74
C PRO A 34 -9.47 11.52 -3.90
N GLY A 35 -9.64 11.00 -5.12
CA GLY A 35 -9.76 11.83 -6.32
C GLY A 35 -8.46 12.41 -6.87
N THR A 36 -7.29 12.12 -6.29
CA THR A 36 -6.00 12.46 -6.90
C THR A 36 -5.75 11.64 -8.17
N ALA A 37 -4.85 12.12 -9.03
CA ALA A 37 -4.52 11.43 -10.28
C ALA A 37 -3.97 10.01 -10.03
N LEU A 38 -3.02 9.87 -9.10
CA LEU A 38 -2.43 8.57 -8.78
C LEU A 38 -3.45 7.61 -8.16
N ARG A 39 -4.33 8.09 -7.26
CA ARG A 39 -5.40 7.26 -6.67
C ARG A 39 -6.31 6.68 -7.77
N ARG A 40 -6.74 7.50 -8.72
CA ARG A 40 -7.61 7.07 -9.84
C ARG A 40 -6.93 6.04 -10.74
N GLU A 41 -5.63 6.19 -11.00
CA GLU A 41 -4.88 5.22 -11.81
C GLU A 41 -4.74 3.86 -11.09
N ILE A 42 -4.50 3.87 -9.78
CA ILE A 42 -4.44 2.65 -8.96
C ILE A 42 -5.81 1.97 -8.89
N GLU A 43 -6.87 2.73 -8.59
CA GLU A 43 -8.24 2.19 -8.48
C GLU A 43 -8.78 1.68 -9.83
N GLY A 44 -8.34 2.30 -10.94
CA GLY A 44 -8.69 1.88 -12.29
C GLY A 44 -7.85 0.73 -12.86
N ASP A 45 -6.86 0.23 -12.11
CA ASP A 45 -5.88 -0.77 -12.58
C ASP A 45 -5.16 -0.35 -13.87
N GLN A 46 -4.83 0.95 -13.99
CA GLN A 46 -4.14 1.57 -15.13
C GLN A 46 -2.82 2.22 -14.71
N LEU A 47 -2.19 1.71 -13.65
CA LEU A 47 -0.97 2.29 -13.09
C LEU A 47 0.18 2.22 -14.11
N ARG A 48 0.74 3.37 -14.43
CA ARG A 48 1.91 3.49 -15.32
C ARG A 48 3.20 3.34 -14.52
N SER A 49 4.34 3.22 -15.22
CA SER A 49 5.65 3.20 -14.55
C SER A 49 5.86 4.48 -13.73
N CYS A 50 6.12 4.32 -12.44
CA CYS A 50 6.37 5.41 -11.50
C CYS A 50 7.67 5.18 -10.73
N ILE A 51 8.31 6.28 -10.32
CA ILE A 51 9.45 6.26 -9.39
C ILE A 51 8.99 6.97 -8.11
N PHE A 52 9.10 6.28 -6.98
CA PHE A 52 8.86 6.85 -5.65
C PHE A 52 10.22 7.14 -5.00
N TRP A 53 10.43 8.40 -4.61
CA TRP A 53 11.68 8.91 -4.02
C TRP A 53 11.38 9.58 -2.68
#